data_AF-A0A2N2JRT9-F1
#
_entry.id   AF-A0A2N2JRT9-F1
#
_cell.length_a   1.000
_cell.length_b   1.000
_cell.length_c   1.000
_cell.angle_alpha   90.00
_cell.angle_beta   90.00
_cell.angle_gamma   90.00
#
_symmetry.space_group_name_H-M   'P 1'
#
loop_
_entity.id
_entity.type
_entity.pdbx_description
1 polymer ?
#
loop_
_entity_poly.entity_id
_entity_poly.type
_entity_poly.pdbx_seq_one_letter_code
_entity_poly.pdbx_strand_id
1 'polypeptide(L)'
;IARNITDRKKMEEALRKRERELEEKSRNLEDANTALRVLLKRREEDKAELEEKVICNTRELISPYIENLKTTPMDSHQLNQLTILEQHINEIVSPFLRTLSAKYPNLTPMETKVITFIREGRTTKEIADMLNISARTVDVHRDNIRKKLGLKNRKANLRSHILSLTTP
;
A
#
# COMPACT_ATOMS: atom_id res chain seq x y z
N ILE A 1 -60.91 24.56 -20.75
CA ILE A 1 -59.69 25.37 -21.04
C ILE A 1 -59.00 25.81 -19.74
N ALA A 2 -59.67 26.50 -18.82
CA ALA A 2 -59.07 26.98 -17.55
C ALA A 2 -58.43 25.89 -16.66
N ARG A 3 -59.08 24.73 -16.49
CA ARG A 3 -58.57 23.61 -15.65
C ARG A 3 -57.24 23.05 -16.15
N ASN A 4 -57.06 22.96 -17.48
CA ASN A 4 -55.85 22.47 -18.13
C ASN A 4 -54.67 23.45 -17.98
N ILE A 5 -54.97 24.76 -17.95
CA ILE A 5 -53.98 25.82 -17.68
C ILE A 5 -53.48 25.75 -16.23
N THR A 6 -54.37 25.46 -15.27
CA THR A 6 -54.01 25.32 -13.84
C THR A 6 -53.11 24.12 -13.60
N ASP A 7 -53.42 22.97 -14.20
CA ASP A 7 -52.63 21.75 -14.05
C ASP A 7 -51.24 21.90 -14.70
N ARG A 8 -51.17 22.51 -15.88
CA ARG A 8 -49.89 22.82 -16.55
C ARG A 8 -49.01 23.75 -15.69
N LYS A 9 -49.60 24.77 -15.08
CA LYS A 9 -48.88 25.72 -14.22
C LYS A 9 -48.33 25.05 -12.95
N LYS A 10 -49.11 24.16 -12.33
CA LYS A 10 -48.65 23.34 -11.19
C LYS A 10 -47.50 22.40 -11.58
N MET A 11 -47.58 21.77 -12.75
CA MET A 11 -46.49 20.92 -13.26
C MET A 11 -45.22 21.74 -13.51
N GLU A 12 -45.34 22.93 -14.07
CA GLU A 12 -44.21 23.84 -14.32
C GLU A 12 -43.55 24.31 -13.01
N GLU A 13 -44.34 24.66 -11.99
CA GLU A 13 -43.84 25.01 -10.66
C GLU A 13 -43.15 23.83 -9.96
N ALA A 14 -43.71 22.62 -10.07
CA ALA A 14 -43.11 21.41 -9.52
C ALA A 14 -41.79 21.05 -10.22
N LEU A 15 -41.73 21.22 -11.55
CA LEU A 15 -40.52 21.01 -12.33
C LEU A 15 -39.42 21.99 -11.92
N ARG A 16 -39.72 23.29 -11.83
CA ARG A 16 -38.78 24.31 -11.35
C ARG A 16 -38.28 24.07 -9.94
N LYS A 17 -39.12 23.48 -9.06
CA LYS A 17 -38.69 23.10 -7.72
C LYS A 17 -37.68 21.95 -7.78
N ARG A 18 -37.96 20.91 -8.57
CA ARG A 18 -37.02 19.78 -8.78
C ARG A 18 -35.72 20.20 -9.45
N GLU A 19 -35.76 21.09 -10.43
CA GLU A 19 -34.56 21.63 -11.08
C GLU A 19 -33.66 22.32 -10.07
N ARG A 20 -34.23 23.18 -9.21
CA ARG A 20 -33.47 23.84 -8.12
C ARG A 20 -32.89 22.84 -7.13
N GLU A 21 -33.66 21.83 -6.71
CA GLU A 21 -33.17 20.77 -5.82
C GLU A 21 -32.03 19.95 -6.47
N LEU A 22 -32.10 19.69 -7.78
CA LEU A 22 -31.06 18.99 -8.52
C LEU A 22 -29.79 19.84 -8.64
N GLU A 23 -29.91 21.13 -8.94
CA GLU A 23 -28.76 22.04 -8.97
C GLU A 23 -28.06 22.15 -7.62
N GLU A 24 -28.83 22.24 -6.52
CA GLU A 24 -28.27 22.26 -5.17
C GLU A 24 -27.55 20.96 -4.83
N LYS A 25 -28.14 19.81 -5.15
CA LYS A 25 -27.47 18.50 -4.99
C LYS A 25 -26.22 18.38 -5.84
N SER A 26 -26.23 18.89 -7.08
CA SER A 26 -25.07 18.88 -7.97
C SER A 26 -23.93 19.70 -7.39
N ARG A 27 -24.22 20.92 -6.90
CA ARG A 27 -23.24 21.76 -6.21
C ARG A 27 -22.67 21.06 -4.97
N ASN A 28 -23.52 20.49 -4.12
CA ASN A 28 -23.08 19.78 -2.93
C ASN A 28 -22.18 18.57 -3.26
N LEU A 29 -22.47 17.86 -4.35
CA LEU A 29 -21.63 16.75 -4.83
C LEU A 29 -20.28 17.25 -5.36
N GLU A 30 -20.25 18.37 -6.07
CA GLU A 30 -19.00 18.99 -6.54
C GLU A 30 -18.11 19.44 -5.38
N ASP A 31 -18.70 20.07 -4.36
CA ASP A 31 -18.01 20.48 -3.14
C ASP A 31 -17.45 19.27 -2.38
N ALA A 32 -18.26 18.23 -2.19
CA ALA A 32 -17.83 17.00 -1.54
C ALA A 32 -16.69 16.30 -2.32
N ASN A 33 -16.78 16.23 -3.65
CA ASN A 33 -15.74 15.65 -4.49
C ASN A 33 -14.43 16.44 -4.41
N THR A 34 -14.52 17.77 -4.35
CA THR A 34 -13.35 18.65 -4.20
C THR A 34 -12.69 18.43 -2.84
N ALA A 35 -13.49 18.42 -1.76
CA ALA A 35 -13.00 18.14 -0.42
C ALA A 35 -12.31 16.77 -0.33
N LEU A 36 -12.91 15.72 -0.93
CA LEU A 36 -12.31 14.39 -0.98
C LEU A 36 -10.97 14.38 -1.71
N ARG A 37 -10.85 15.07 -2.86
CA ARG A 37 -9.57 15.17 -3.59
C ARG A 37 -8.49 15.84 -2.75
N VAL A 38 -8.83 16.92 -2.06
CA VAL A 38 -7.88 17.62 -1.16
C VAL A 38 -7.45 16.71 -0.01
N LEU A 39 -8.39 16.03 0.64
CA LEU A 39 -8.09 15.09 1.73
C LEU A 39 -7.23 13.92 1.28
N LEU A 40 -7.48 13.37 0.08
CA LEU A 40 -6.67 12.31 -0.50
C LEU A 40 -5.23 12.78 -0.75
N LYS A 41 -5.06 13.95 -1.37
CA LYS A 41 -3.74 14.54 -1.60
C LYS A 41 -3.00 14.77 -0.27
N ARG A 42 -3.69 15.34 0.72
CA ARG A 42 -3.10 15.59 2.04
C ARG A 42 -2.66 14.29 2.72
N ARG A 43 -3.48 13.24 2.64
CA ARG A 43 -3.13 11.91 3.18
C ARG A 43 -1.89 11.32 2.51
N GLU A 44 -1.72 11.53 1.21
CA GLU A 44 -0.52 11.09 0.48
C GLU A 44 0.72 11.86 0.93
N GLU A 45 0.61 13.18 1.10
CA GLU A 45 1.67 14.05 1.62
C GLU A 45 2.09 13.64 3.05
N ASP A 46 1.13 13.49 3.97
CA ASP A 46 1.39 13.11 5.36
C ASP A 46 2.04 11.71 5.45
N LYS A 47 1.64 10.78 4.57
CA LYS A 47 2.26 9.45 4.49
C LYS A 47 3.72 9.55 4.04
N ALA A 48 4.00 10.35 3.01
CA ALA A 48 5.36 10.54 2.51
C ALA A 48 6.27 11.16 3.58
N GLU A 49 5.77 12.17 4.31
CA GLU A 49 6.50 12.81 5.41
C GLU A 49 6.83 11.82 6.53
N LEU A 50 5.86 10.99 6.93
CA LEU A 50 6.07 9.96 7.94
C LEU A 50 7.11 8.92 7.49
N GLU A 51 7.03 8.47 6.23
CA GLU A 51 8.00 7.52 5.66
C GLU A 51 9.43 8.11 5.65
N GLU A 52 9.57 9.38 5.29
CA GLU A 52 10.86 10.09 5.32
C GLU A 52 11.44 10.18 6.74
N LYS A 53 10.61 10.56 7.72
CA LYS A 53 11.02 10.59 9.14
C LYS A 53 11.54 9.25 9.64
N VAL A 54 10.87 8.15 9.26
CA VAL A 54 11.30 6.80 9.66
C VAL A 54 12.67 6.45 9.06
N ILE A 55 12.92 6.82 7.80
CA ILE A 55 14.22 6.58 7.14
C ILE A 55 15.33 7.37 7.82
N CYS A 56 15.12 8.67 8.05
CA CYS A 56 16.11 9.55 8.68
C CYS A 56 16.43 9.05 10.09
N ASN A 57 15.42 8.80 10.91
CA ASN A 57 15.61 8.29 12.27
C ASN A 57 16.37 6.95 12.28
N THR A 58 16.10 6.05 11.33
CA THR A 58 16.82 4.77 11.25
C THR A 58 18.29 4.96 10.84
N ARG A 59 18.57 5.87 9.91
CA ARG A 59 19.93 6.19 9.47
C ARG A 59 20.74 6.89 10.55
N GLU A 60 20.11 7.77 11.31
CA GLU A 60 20.79 8.62 12.30
C GLU A 60 20.89 7.94 13.68
N LEU A 61 19.87 7.18 14.10
CA LEU A 61 19.76 6.65 15.46
C LEU A 61 20.00 5.14 15.57
N ILE A 62 19.93 4.37 14.48
CA ILE A 62 20.02 2.90 14.53
C ILE A 62 21.26 2.40 13.79
N SER A 63 21.46 2.86 12.55
CA SER A 63 22.55 2.40 11.69
C SER A 63 23.95 2.58 12.30
N PRO A 64 24.29 3.71 12.98
CA PRO A 64 25.61 3.89 13.57
C PRO A 64 25.91 2.86 14.65
N TYR A 65 24.91 2.44 15.43
CA TYR A 65 25.09 1.44 16.47
C TYR A 65 25.25 0.03 15.88
N ILE A 66 24.55 -0.30 14.80
CA ILE A 66 24.75 -1.57 14.08
C ILE A 66 26.18 -1.65 13.56
N GLU A 67 26.67 -0.59 12.93
CA GLU A 67 28.05 -0.54 12.42
C GLU A 67 29.07 -0.64 13.55
N ASN A 68 28.87 0.09 14.66
CA ASN A 68 29.74 -0.01 15.83
C ASN A 68 29.76 -1.45 16.38
N LEU A 69 28.61 -2.12 16.49
CA LEU A 69 28.54 -3.50 17.00
C LEU A 69 29.28 -4.49 16.09
N LYS A 70 29.21 -4.33 14.76
CA LYS A 70 29.98 -5.17 13.82
C LYS A 70 31.50 -5.07 14.03
N THR A 71 32.00 -3.94 14.53
CA THR A 71 33.43 -3.75 14.81
C THR A 71 33.89 -4.37 16.13
N THR A 72 32.95 -4.84 16.96
CA THR A 72 33.28 -5.48 18.23
C THR A 72 33.53 -6.98 18.07
N PRO A 73 34.33 -7.62 18.95
CA PRO A 73 34.47 -9.07 18.93
C PRO A 73 33.13 -9.73 19.26
N MET A 74 32.62 -10.55 18.35
CA MET A 74 31.33 -11.24 18.49
C MET A 74 31.50 -12.72 18.12
N ASP A 75 30.69 -13.59 18.72
CA ASP A 75 30.61 -14.98 18.29
C ASP A 75 29.77 -15.14 17.01
N SER A 76 29.88 -16.31 16.37
CA SER A 76 29.19 -16.59 15.10
C SER A 76 27.66 -16.53 15.21
N HIS A 77 27.08 -16.81 16.38
CA HIS A 77 25.64 -16.75 16.60
C HIS A 77 25.17 -15.30 16.69
N GLN A 78 25.87 -14.48 17.47
CA GLN A 78 25.61 -13.06 17.64
C GLN A 78 25.76 -12.30 16.31
N LEU A 79 26.79 -12.61 15.52
CA LEU A 79 26.98 -12.00 14.20
C LEU A 79 25.83 -12.33 13.24
N ASN A 80 25.35 -13.57 13.25
CA ASN A 80 24.18 -13.98 12.45
C ASN A 80 22.91 -13.24 12.89
N GLN A 81 22.67 -13.12 14.20
CA GLN A 81 21.53 -12.37 14.73
C GLN A 81 21.60 -10.89 14.32
N LEU A 82 22.76 -10.25 14.42
CA LEU A 82 22.96 -8.86 14.05
C LEU A 82 22.76 -8.65 12.54
N THR A 83 23.22 -9.59 11.71
CA THR A 83 23.04 -9.56 10.26
C THR A 83 21.55 -9.65 9.88
N ILE A 84 20.79 -10.54 10.52
CA ILE A 84 19.34 -10.66 10.30
C ILE A 84 18.61 -9.40 10.77
N LEU A 85 19.00 -8.84 11.92
CA LEU A 85 18.42 -7.61 12.45
C LEU A 85 18.64 -6.43 11.49
N GLU A 86 19.87 -6.26 11.01
CA GLU A 86 20.21 -5.25 10.02
C GLU A 86 19.40 -5.44 8.73
N GLN A 87 19.26 -6.68 8.26
CA GLN A 87 18.44 -6.98 7.09
C GLN A 87 16.99 -6.53 7.29
N HIS A 88 16.36 -6.87 8.42
CA HIS A 88 14.98 -6.45 8.71
C HIS A 88 14.84 -4.93 8.81
N ILE A 89 15.81 -4.24 9.42
CA ILE A 89 15.81 -2.78 9.52
C ILE A 89 15.91 -2.16 8.13
N ASN A 90 16.83 -2.65 7.30
CA ASN A 90 16.99 -2.23 5.91
C ASN A 90 15.74 -2.51 5.06
N GLU A 91 15.04 -3.61 5.30
CA GLU A 91 13.75 -3.89 4.66
C GLU A 91 12.71 -2.84 5.03
N ILE A 92 12.54 -2.53 6.32
CA ILE A 92 11.60 -1.52 6.84
C ILE A 92 11.84 -0.16 6.18
N VAL A 93 13.10 0.23 5.99
CA VAL A 93 13.45 1.50 5.34
C VAL A 93 13.71 1.39 3.84
N SER A 94 13.45 0.25 3.20
CA SER A 94 13.75 0.10 1.78
C SER A 94 12.77 0.89 0.90
N PRO A 95 13.26 1.54 -0.18
CA PRO A 95 12.40 2.17 -1.19
C PRO A 95 11.39 1.20 -1.82
N PHE A 96 11.71 -0.09 -1.79
CA PHE A 96 10.85 -1.15 -2.26
C PHE A 96 9.55 -1.26 -1.46
N LEU A 97 9.61 -1.31 -0.13
CA LEU A 97 8.40 -1.35 0.70
C LEU A 97 7.56 -0.07 0.55
N ARG A 98 8.21 1.09 0.37
CA ARG A 98 7.54 2.36 0.04
C ARG A 98 6.78 2.28 -1.28
N THR A 99 7.48 1.90 -2.35
CA THR A 99 6.88 1.77 -3.69
C THR A 99 5.76 0.74 -3.72
N LEU A 100 5.93 -0.38 -3.01
CA LEU A 100 4.94 -1.43 -2.90
C LEU A 100 3.70 -0.95 -2.13
N SER A 101 3.88 -0.25 -1.02
CA SER A 101 2.80 0.32 -0.19
C SER A 101 2.05 1.45 -0.91
N ALA A 102 2.75 2.25 -1.73
CA ALA A 102 2.13 3.30 -2.54
C ALA A 102 1.33 2.72 -3.72
N LYS A 103 1.91 1.76 -4.45
CA LYS A 103 1.32 1.21 -5.68
C LYS A 103 0.26 0.13 -5.39
N TYR A 104 0.36 -0.56 -4.26
CA TYR A 104 -0.53 -1.67 -3.88
C TYR A 104 -1.00 -1.54 -2.43
N PRO A 105 -1.84 -0.55 -2.11
CA PRO A 105 -2.31 -0.30 -0.74
C PRO A 105 -3.18 -1.44 -0.16
N ASN A 106 -3.66 -2.36 -1.02
CA ASN A 106 -4.53 -3.47 -0.63
C ASN A 106 -3.75 -4.73 -0.19
N LEU A 107 -2.42 -4.67 -0.14
CA LEU A 107 -1.60 -5.75 0.38
C LEU A 107 -1.71 -5.83 1.91
N THR A 108 -1.87 -7.05 2.41
CA THR A 108 -1.87 -7.29 3.86
C THR A 108 -0.44 -7.31 4.40
N PRO A 109 -0.24 -7.04 5.70
CA PRO A 109 1.09 -7.12 6.31
C PRO A 109 1.79 -8.46 6.08
N MET A 110 1.03 -9.57 6.09
CA MET A 110 1.57 -10.91 5.85
C MET A 110 2.01 -11.10 4.39
N GLU A 111 1.23 -10.60 3.44
CA GLU A 111 1.59 -10.64 2.02
C GLU A 111 2.82 -9.77 1.72
N THR A 112 2.95 -8.61 2.37
CA THR A 112 4.14 -7.75 2.27
C THR A 112 5.39 -8.48 2.74
N LYS A 113 5.35 -9.16 3.89
CA LYS A 113 6.47 -10.00 4.37
C LYS A 113 6.82 -11.11 3.39
N VAL A 114 5.82 -11.84 2.89
CA VAL A 114 6.03 -12.90 1.89
C VAL A 114 6.65 -12.33 0.59
N ILE A 115 6.22 -11.15 0.14
CA ILE A 115 6.79 -10.47 -1.03
C ILE A 115 8.28 -10.15 -0.82
N THR A 116 8.69 -9.72 0.38
CA THR A 116 10.09 -9.43 0.70
C THR A 116 10.96 -10.68 0.57
N PHE A 117 10.54 -11.80 1.15
CA PHE A 117 11.27 -13.07 1.01
C PHE A 117 11.30 -13.58 -0.44
N ILE A 118 10.22 -13.38 -1.21
CA ILE A 118 10.20 -13.72 -2.64
C ILE A 118 11.22 -12.89 -3.42
N ARG A 119 11.34 -11.59 -3.11
CA ARG A 119 12.31 -10.69 -3.74
C ARG A 119 13.74 -11.18 -3.48
N GLU A 120 14.05 -11.54 -2.24
CA GLU A 120 15.34 -12.12 -1.84
C GLU A 120 15.65 -13.45 -2.53
N GLY A 121 14.65 -14.11 -3.12
CA GLY A 121 14.83 -15.38 -3.80
C GLY A 121 14.64 -16.60 -2.91
N ARG A 122 14.05 -16.43 -1.72
CA ARG A 122 13.70 -17.53 -0.83
C ARG A 122 12.66 -18.45 -1.49
N THR A 123 12.84 -19.74 -1.28
CA THR A 123 11.91 -20.79 -1.73
C THR A 123 10.66 -20.83 -0.84
N THR A 124 9.56 -21.41 -1.33
CA THR A 124 8.33 -21.57 -0.52
C THR A 124 8.59 -22.31 0.79
N LYS A 125 9.51 -23.28 0.80
CA LYS A 125 9.89 -24.03 2.01
C LYS A 125 10.63 -23.16 3.02
N GLU A 126 11.66 -22.43 2.57
CA GLU A 126 12.39 -21.50 3.44
C GLU A 126 11.48 -20.41 4.02
N ILE A 127 10.55 -19.89 3.21
CA ILE A 127 9.57 -18.90 3.67
C ILE A 127 8.63 -19.50 4.73
N ALA A 128 8.20 -20.75 4.53
CA ALA A 128 7.35 -21.48 5.46
C ALA A 128 8.05 -21.67 6.81
N ASP A 129 9.33 -22.06 6.77
CA ASP A 129 10.16 -22.25 7.95
C ASP A 129 10.41 -20.93 8.69
N MET A 130 10.72 -19.84 7.97
CA MET A 130 10.93 -18.51 8.54
C MET A 130 9.67 -17.92 9.19
N LEU A 131 8.50 -18.21 8.63
CA LEU A 131 7.21 -17.71 9.12
C LEU A 131 6.53 -18.67 10.10
N ASN A 132 7.10 -19.85 10.35
CA ASN A 132 6.52 -20.93 11.16
C ASN A 132 5.08 -21.29 10.73
N ILE A 133 4.86 -21.44 9.42
CA ILE A 133 3.57 -21.80 8.81
C ILE A 133 3.77 -22.93 7.79
N SER A 134 2.67 -23.56 7.35
CA SER A 134 2.77 -24.58 6.31
C SER A 134 3.16 -23.99 4.95
N ALA A 135 3.91 -24.75 4.13
CA ALA A 135 4.20 -24.37 2.73
C ALA A 135 2.92 -24.11 1.92
N ARG A 136 1.84 -24.84 2.20
CA ARG A 136 0.52 -24.62 1.61
C ARG A 136 -0.03 -23.22 1.93
N THR A 137 0.18 -22.74 3.16
CA THR A 137 -0.22 -21.39 3.56
C THR A 137 0.58 -20.33 2.80
N VAL A 138 1.87 -20.56 2.58
CA VAL A 138 2.71 -19.66 1.77
C VAL A 138 2.22 -19.62 0.32
N ASP A 139 1.84 -20.76 -0.27
CA ASP A 139 1.29 -20.79 -1.63
C ASP A 139 -0.03 -20.01 -1.74
N VAL A 140 -0.91 -20.10 -0.74
CA VAL A 140 -2.12 -19.26 -0.67
C VAL A 140 -1.77 -17.77 -0.63
N HIS A 141 -0.77 -17.37 0.16
CA HIS A 141 -0.30 -15.98 0.15
C HIS A 141 0.24 -15.58 -1.22
N ARG A 142 1.03 -16.43 -1.89
CA ARG A 142 1.55 -16.19 -3.25
C ARG A 142 0.43 -16.00 -4.27
N ASP A 143 -0.63 -16.79 -4.19
CA ASP A 143 -1.79 -16.65 -5.08
C ASP A 143 -2.55 -15.34 -4.86
N ASN A 144 -2.73 -14.95 -3.60
CA ASN A 144 -3.37 -13.67 -3.26
C ASN A 144 -2.50 -12.49 -3.72
N ILE A 145 -1.18 -12.56 -3.53
CA ILE A 145 -0.23 -11.61 -4.07
C ILE A 145 -0.36 -11.51 -5.60
N ARG A 146 -0.40 -12.65 -6.33
CA ARG A 146 -0.57 -12.64 -7.79
C ARG A 146 -1.87 -11.97 -8.22
N LYS A 147 -2.98 -12.19 -7.50
CA LYS A 147 -4.26 -11.52 -7.77
C LYS A 147 -4.14 -10.00 -7.58
N LYS A 148 -3.55 -9.58 -6.46
CA LYS A 148 -3.40 -8.16 -6.10
C LYS A 148 -2.41 -7.40 -6.99
N LEU A 149 -1.41 -8.08 -7.53
CA LEU A 149 -0.45 -7.54 -8.51
C LEU A 149 -0.95 -7.63 -9.97
N GLY A 150 -2.19 -8.07 -10.22
CA GLY A 150 -2.73 -8.20 -11.59
C GLY A 150 -2.10 -9.30 -12.43
N LEU A 151 -1.47 -10.30 -11.80
CA LEU A 151 -0.76 -11.42 -12.44
C LEU A 151 -1.58 -12.71 -12.53
N LYS A 152 -2.85 -12.71 -12.10
CA LYS A 152 -3.71 -13.91 -12.02
C LYS A 152 -3.72 -14.73 -13.32
N ASN A 153 -3.75 -14.05 -14.47
CA ASN A 153 -3.86 -14.68 -15.79
C ASN A 153 -2.58 -14.56 -16.64
N ARG A 154 -1.47 -14.10 -16.04
CA ARG A 154 -0.20 -13.91 -16.75
C ARG A 154 0.77 -15.02 -16.35
N LYS A 155 1.44 -15.66 -17.32
CA LYS A 155 2.57 -16.58 -17.07
C LYS A 155 3.86 -15.84 -16.66
N ALA A 156 3.73 -14.77 -15.88
CA ALA A 156 4.86 -14.01 -15.37
C ALA A 156 5.41 -14.68 -14.11
N ASN A 157 6.75 -14.76 -14.03
CA ASN A 157 7.44 -15.13 -12.80
C ASN A 157 7.20 -14.04 -11.75
N LEU A 158 6.71 -14.45 -10.58
CA LEU A 158 6.32 -13.51 -9.51
C LEU A 158 7.53 -12.72 -8.99
N ARG A 159 8.69 -13.37 -8.83
CA ARG A 159 9.92 -12.71 -8.37
C ARG A 159 10.43 -11.71 -9.40
N SER A 160 10.49 -12.08 -10.67
CA SER A 160 10.92 -11.17 -11.74
C SER A 160 10.03 -9.92 -11.82
N HIS A 161 8.71 -10.09 -11.66
CA HIS A 161 7.79 -8.95 -11.61
C HIS A 161 8.04 -8.07 -10.39
N ILE A 162 8.21 -8.66 -9.20
CA ILE A 162 8.54 -7.91 -7.97
C ILE A 162 9.85 -7.11 -8.13
N LEU A 163 10.87 -7.68 -8.75
CA LEU A 163 12.13 -6.98 -9.03
C LEU A 163 11.96 -5.81 -10.01
N SER A 164 11.10 -5.94 -11.01
CA SER A 164 10.78 -4.84 -11.94
C SER A 164 10.04 -3.67 -11.30
N LEU A 165 9.48 -3.85 -10.10
CA LEU A 165 8.88 -2.75 -9.32
C LEU A 165 9.93 -1.93 -8.56
N THR A 166 11.20 -2.34 -8.59
CA THR A 166 12.32 -1.71 -7.86
C THR A 166 13.22 -0.88 -8.77
N THR A 167 13.10 -1.04 -10.09
CA THR A 167 13.92 -0.32 -11.08
C THR A 167 13.25 1.02 -11.43
N PRO A 168 13.97 2.16 -11.34
CA PRO A 168 13.44 3.46 -11.75
C PRO A 168 13.09 3.50 -13.25
#